data_AF-G7LL74-F1
#
_entry.id   AF-G7LL74-F1
#
_cell.length_a   1.000
_cell.length_b   1.000
_cell.length_c   1.000
_cell.angle_alpha   90.00
_cell.angle_beta   90.00
_cell.angle_gamma   90.00
#
_symmetry.space_group_name_H-M   'P 1'
#
loop_
_entity.id
_entity.type
_entity.pdbx_description
1 polymer ?
#
loop_
_entity_poly.entity_id
_entity_poly.type
_entity_poly.pdbx_seq_one_letter_code
_entity_poly.pdbx_strand_id
1 'polypeptide(L)'
;MLAVIFGRPGCPYCVRAIALAEKLAQQRDDFTFRYVDIREEGITKEDLSKTVGKPVETVPQIFLDEKHIGGCTDFEAYAKQHLSLFQS
;
A
#
# COMPACT_ATOMS: atom_id res chain seq x y z
N MET A 1 -5.84 5.16 -11.04
CA MET A 1 -5.22 4.08 -10.24
C MET A 1 -5.55 4.29 -8.78
N LEU A 2 -5.97 3.23 -8.08
CA LEU A 2 -6.28 3.30 -6.64
C LEU A 2 -5.31 2.43 -5.82
N ALA A 3 -4.53 3.04 -4.93
CA ALA A 3 -3.69 2.36 -3.97
C ALA A 3 -4.41 2.17 -2.62
N VAL A 4 -4.67 0.93 -2.21
CA VAL A 4 -5.23 0.61 -0.90
C VAL A 4 -4.12 0.12 0.02
N ILE A 5 -3.89 0.84 1.12
CA ILE A 5 -2.84 0.56 2.10
C ILE A 5 -3.50 -0.03 3.33
N PHE A 6 -3.37 -1.34 3.50
CA PHE A 6 -3.79 -2.05 4.70
C PHE A 6 -2.71 -1.94 5.76
N GLY A 7 -3.01 -1.19 6.80
CA GLY A 7 -2.09 -0.92 7.89
C GLY A 7 -2.72 -1.07 9.24
N ARG A 8 -1.93 -0.73 10.26
CA ARG A 8 -2.39 -0.61 11.63
C ARG A 8 -1.89 0.71 12.21
N PRO A 9 -2.61 1.31 13.17
CA PRO A 9 -2.20 2.58 13.75
C PRO A 9 -0.95 2.33 14.61
N GLY A 10 -0.01 3.27 14.58
CA GLY A 10 1.26 3.17 15.32
C GLY A 10 2.34 2.33 14.64
N CYS A 11 2.22 2.04 13.34
CA CYS A 11 3.28 1.38 12.57
C CYS A 11 4.06 2.39 11.71
N PRO A 12 5.38 2.54 11.89
CA PRO A 12 6.18 3.51 11.13
C PRO A 12 6.22 3.22 9.63
N TYR A 13 6.17 1.95 9.23
CA TYR A 13 6.12 1.56 7.83
C TYR A 13 4.79 1.93 7.15
N CYS A 14 3.67 1.91 7.87
CA CYS A 14 2.38 2.34 7.33
C CYS A 14 2.40 3.84 7.00
N VAL A 15 2.94 4.66 7.91
CA VAL A 15 3.12 6.11 7.69
C VAL A 15 3.99 6.38 6.47
N ARG A 16 5.10 5.63 6.29
CA ARG A 16 5.94 5.76 5.10
C ARG A 16 5.20 5.42 3.81
N ALA A 17 4.41 4.35 3.79
CA ALA A 17 3.63 3.96 2.62
C ALA A 17 2.58 5.02 2.26
N ILE A 18 1.90 5.58 3.26
CA ILE A 18 0.94 6.67 3.09
C ILE A 18 1.62 7.90 2.48
N ALA A 19 2.74 8.35 3.07
CA ALA A 19 3.46 9.53 2.57
C ALA A 19 3.95 9.34 1.12
N LEU A 20 4.35 8.12 0.75
CA LEU A 20 4.72 7.80 -0.63
C LEU A 20 3.52 7.88 -1.57
N ALA A 21 2.37 7.34 -1.15
CA ALA A 21 1.13 7.38 -1.91
C ALA A 21 0.56 8.80 -2.04
N GLU A 22 0.66 9.62 -0.99
CA GLU A 22 0.33 11.04 -1.02
C GLU A 22 1.19 11.79 -2.04
N LYS A 23 2.50 11.52 -2.05
CA LYS A 23 3.41 12.12 -3.03
C LYS A 23 3.02 11.71 -4.46
N LEU A 24 2.67 10.45 -4.68
CA LEU A 24 2.17 9.98 -5.98
C LEU A 24 0.89 10.67 -6.39
N ALA A 25 -0.09 10.79 -5.49
CA ALA A 25 -1.34 11.50 -5.74
C ALA A 25 -1.12 12.99 -6.05
N GLN A 26 -0.10 13.61 -5.46
CA GLN A 26 0.29 15.00 -5.78
C GLN A 26 1.01 15.11 -7.13
N GLN A 27 1.76 14.09 -7.53
CA GLN A 27 2.46 14.08 -8.83
C GLN A 27 1.57 13.64 -9.99
N ARG A 28 0.47 12.92 -9.70
CA ARG A 28 -0.44 12.36 -10.68
C ARG A 28 -1.88 12.56 -10.25
N ASP A 29 -2.62 13.34 -11.03
CA ASP A 29 -4.06 13.54 -10.84
C ASP A 29 -4.88 12.25 -11.04
N ASP A 30 -4.36 11.27 -11.78
CA ASP A 30 -5.01 9.96 -11.99
C ASP A 30 -4.71 8.93 -10.88
N PHE A 31 -3.94 9.31 -9.86
CA PHE A 31 -3.58 8.45 -8.75
C PHE A 31 -4.30 8.84 -7.47
N THR A 32 -4.98 7.88 -6.86
CA THR A 32 -5.65 8.04 -5.57
C THR A 32 -5.20 6.95 -4.63
N PHE A 33 -5.21 7.21 -3.32
CA PHE A 33 -4.92 6.19 -2.32
C PHE A 33 -5.93 6.21 -1.18
N ARG A 34 -6.04 5.08 -0.48
CA ARG A 34 -6.90 4.88 0.68
C ARG A 34 -6.14 4.10 1.73
N TYR A 35 -6.11 4.63 2.95
CA TYR A 35 -5.63 3.87 4.11
C TYR A 35 -6.80 3.09 4.72
N VAL A 36 -6.55 1.81 5.00
CA VAL A 36 -7.49 0.91 5.66
C VAL A 36 -6.84 0.36 6.91
N ASP A 37 -7.51 0.55 8.04
CA ASP A 37 -7.06 -0.03 9.30
C ASP A 37 -7.60 -1.45 9.45
N ILE A 38 -6.69 -2.42 9.41
CA ILE A 38 -7.08 -3.83 9.49
C ILE A 38 -7.68 -4.20 10.84
N ARG A 39 -7.36 -3.45 11.92
CA ARG A 39 -7.94 -3.71 13.24
C ARG A 39 -9.35 -3.18 13.33
N GLU A 40 -9.59 -2.03 12.72
CA GLU A 40 -10.92 -1.40 12.68
C GLU A 40 -11.88 -2.18 11.78
N GLU A 41 -11.42 -2.63 10.60
CA GLU A 41 -12.23 -3.50 9.72
C GLU A 41 -12.35 -4.95 10.23
N GLY A 42 -11.59 -5.35 11.25
CA GLY A 42 -11.56 -6.74 11.72
C GLY A 42 -10.88 -7.70 10.72
N ILE A 43 -10.09 -7.18 9.79
CA ILE A 43 -9.32 -7.96 8.82
C ILE A 43 -8.10 -8.56 9.54
N THR A 44 -7.99 -9.89 9.47
CA THR A 44 -6.83 -10.57 10.02
C THR A 44 -5.71 -10.69 8.99
N LYS A 45 -4.49 -10.94 9.47
CA LYS A 45 -3.36 -11.27 8.59
C LYS A 45 -3.62 -12.51 7.75
N GLU A 46 -4.42 -13.44 8.26
CA GLU A 46 -4.81 -14.65 7.54
C GLU A 46 -5.75 -14.33 6.37
N ASP A 47 -6.71 -13.42 6.55
CA ASP A 47 -7.58 -12.95 5.48
C ASP A 47 -6.79 -12.25 4.38
N LEU A 48 -5.82 -11.41 4.76
CA LEU A 48 -4.88 -10.81 3.81
C LEU A 48 -4.06 -11.90 3.09
N SER A 49 -3.53 -12.88 3.83
CA SER A 49 -2.76 -13.97 3.24
C SER A 49 -3.57 -14.79 2.23
N LYS A 50 -4.85 -15.05 2.54
CA LYS A 50 -5.78 -15.76 1.65
C LYS A 50 -6.08 -14.95 0.39
N THR A 51 -6.32 -13.65 0.55
CA THR A 51 -6.61 -12.73 -0.56
C THR A 51 -5.40 -12.59 -1.50
N VAL A 52 -4.21 -12.52 -0.92
CA VAL A 52 -2.95 -12.36 -1.65
C VAL A 52 -2.45 -13.68 -2.25
N GLY A 53 -2.84 -14.81 -1.67
CA GLY A 53 -2.29 -16.13 -2.01
C GLY A 53 -0.84 -16.32 -1.56
N LYS A 54 -0.31 -15.44 -0.70
CA LYS A 54 1.02 -15.55 -0.10
C LYS A 54 0.93 -15.33 1.41
N PRO A 55 1.82 -15.96 2.20
CA PRO A 55 1.88 -15.70 3.64
C PRO A 55 2.21 -14.23 3.89
N VAL A 56 1.24 -13.49 4.44
CA VAL A 56 1.36 -12.11 4.90
C VAL A 56 1.60 -12.15 6.40
N GLU A 57 2.85 -11.95 6.81
CA GLU A 57 3.21 -11.94 8.23
C GLU A 57 3.33 -10.52 8.79
N THR A 58 3.57 -9.55 7.91
CA THR A 58 3.93 -8.17 8.23
C THR A 58 2.96 -7.16 7.62
N VAL A 59 2.84 -6.01 8.26
CA VAL A 59 2.10 -4.83 7.78
C VAL A 59 3.08 -3.68 7.57
N PRO A 60 2.86 -2.76 6.63
CA PRO A 60 1.68 -2.59 5.76
C PRO A 60 1.63 -3.59 4.60
N GLN A 61 0.43 -3.80 4.05
CA GLN A 61 0.20 -4.47 2.77
C GLN A 61 -0.45 -3.49 1.79
N ILE A 62 0.14 -3.30 0.62
CA ILE A 62 -0.34 -2.38 -0.39
C ILE A 62 -0.94 -3.14 -1.57
N PHE A 63 -2.11 -2.70 -1.99
CA PHE A 63 -2.81 -3.15 -3.18
C PHE A 63 -2.97 -1.97 -4.13
N LEU A 64 -2.81 -2.21 -5.42
CA LEU A 64 -2.99 -1.23 -6.48
C LEU A 64 -3.99 -1.79 -7.48
N ASP A 65 -5.15 -1.14 -7.63
CA ASP A 65 -6.22 -1.58 -8.53
C ASP A 65 -6.52 -3.09 -8.37
N GLU A 66 -6.74 -3.51 -7.12
CA GLU A 66 -6.98 -4.92 -6.70
C GLU A 66 -5.78 -5.87 -6.81
N LYS A 67 -4.66 -5.43 -7.39
CA LYS A 67 -3.42 -6.20 -7.45
C LYS A 67 -2.60 -6.02 -6.19
N HIS A 68 -2.27 -7.13 -5.53
CA HIS A 68 -1.32 -7.11 -4.42
C HIS A 68 0.08 -6.76 -4.90
N ILE A 69 0.66 -5.71 -4.32
CA ILE A 69 2.04 -5.28 -4.61
C ILE A 69 3.01 -5.84 -3.58
N GLY A 70 2.64 -5.83 -2.31
CA GLY A 70 3.51 -6.28 -1.23
C GLY A 70 3.59 -5.28 -0.08
N GLY A 71 4.77 -5.19 0.52
CA GLY A 71 5.02 -4.28 1.64
C GLY A 71 5.36 -2.86 1.21
N CYS A 72 5.78 -2.05 2.18
CA CYS A 72 6.25 -0.69 1.93
C CYS A 72 7.40 -0.63 0.89
N THR A 73 8.34 -1.58 0.95
CA THR A 73 9.49 -1.63 0.04
C THR A 73 9.08 -2.02 -1.38
N ASP A 74 8.21 -3.02 -1.53
CA ASP A 74 7.68 -3.41 -2.84
C ASP A 74 6.90 -2.27 -3.49
N PHE A 75 6.11 -1.54 -2.70
CA PHE A 75 5.38 -0.38 -3.19
C PHE A 75 6.31 0.75 -3.66
N GLU A 76 7.39 1.03 -2.92
CA GLU A 76 8.41 2.00 -3.33
C GLU A 76 9.09 1.60 -4.64
N ALA A 77 9.48 0.33 -4.77
CA ALA A 77 10.07 -0.20 -5.99
C ALA A 77 9.08 -0.14 -7.18
N TYR A 78 7.83 -0.56 -6.95
CA TYR A 78 6.78 -0.53 -7.95
C TYR A 78 6.51 0.88 -8.43
N ALA A 79 6.38 1.83 -7.51
CA ALA A 79 6.10 3.22 -7.83
C ALA A 79 7.25 3.88 -8.61
N LYS A 80 8.49 3.56 -8.26
CA LYS A 80 9.65 4.04 -9.01
C LYS A 80 9.69 3.48 -10.44
N GLN A 81 9.34 2.21 -10.63
CA GLN A 81 9.38 1.56 -11.95
C GLN A 81 8.17 1.87 -12.84
N HIS A 82 6.96 1.91 -12.28
CA HIS A 82 5.70 1.95 -13.03
C HIS A 82 4.98 3.30 -12.93
N LEU A 83 5.21 4.06 -11.86
CA LEU A 83 4.54 5.34 -11.60
C LEU A 83 5.44 6.54 -11.86
N SER A 84 6.65 6.33 -12.39
CA SER A 84 7.64 7.40 -12.64
C SER A 84 7.91 8.28 -11.42
N LEU A 85 7.87 7.68 -10.22
CA LEU A 85 8.18 8.41 -8.99
C LEU A 85 9.63 8.90 -9.14
N PHE A 86 9.83 10.22 -9.13
CA PHE A 86 11.10 10.92 -9.44
C PHE A 86 11.48 11.13 -10.92
N GLN A 87 10.53 11.25 -11.86
CA GLN A 87 10.86 11.92 -13.13
C GLN A 87 11.06 13.42 -12.87
N SER A 88 12.33 13.83 -12.80
CA SER A 88 12.79 15.21 -12.91
C SER A 88 12.76 15.69 -14.35
#